data_AF-A0A074TED4-F1
#
_entry.id   AF-A0A074TED4-F1
#
_cell.length_a   1.000
_cell.length_b   1.000
_cell.length_c   1.000
_cell.angle_alpha   90.00
_cell.angle_beta   90.00
_cell.angle_gamma   90.00
#
_symmetry.space_group_name_H-M   'P 1'
#
loop_
_entity.id
_entity.type
_entity.pdbx_description
1 polymer ?
#
loop_
_entity_poly.entity_id
_entity_poly.type
_entity_poly.pdbx_seq_one_letter_code
_entity_poly.pdbx_strand_id
1 'polypeptide(L)'
;MIVDHHKTNHERTDDVVHDLKALLYAIDCLHEFTYANGSDARQCQETLTRMAREKLDDVERSRLMEWVGLGGSPEGLTEAEVAEARGAERAEKAA
;
A
#
# COMPACT_ATOMS: atom_id res chain seq x y z
N MET A 1 -6.51 23.77 -10.33
CA MET A 1 -6.05 22.66 -11.19
C MET A 1 -5.16 21.80 -10.33
N ILE A 2 -5.53 20.54 -10.10
CA ILE A 2 -4.69 19.58 -9.35
C ILE A 2 -3.63 19.07 -10.33
N VAL A 3 -2.38 18.97 -9.89
CA VAL A 3 -1.28 18.45 -10.72
C VAL A 3 -1.41 16.93 -10.81
N ASP A 4 -1.23 16.36 -12.00
CA ASP A 4 -1.53 14.94 -12.28
C ASP A 4 -0.82 13.97 -11.34
N HIS A 5 0.45 14.20 -10.98
CA HIS A 5 1.17 13.31 -10.07
C HIS A 5 0.63 13.36 -8.64
N HIS A 6 0.07 14.48 -8.18
CA HIS A 6 -0.62 14.54 -6.89
C HIS A 6 -1.85 13.64 -6.89
N LYS A 7 -2.64 13.70 -7.96
CA LYS A 7 -3.83 12.86 -8.13
C LYS A 7 -3.43 11.38 -8.17
N THR A 8 -2.46 11.02 -9.00
CA THR A 8 -1.98 9.64 -9.14
C THR A 8 -1.45 9.09 -7.82
N ASN A 9 -0.68 9.86 -7.06
CA ASN A 9 -0.16 9.41 -5.76
C ASN A 9 -1.28 9.18 -4.74
N HIS A 10 -2.30 10.04 -4.76
CA HIS A 10 -3.47 9.91 -3.89
C HIS A 10 -4.28 8.67 -4.25
N GLU A 11 -4.64 8.50 -5.53
CA GLU A 11 -5.39 7.33 -6.02
C GLU A 11 -4.64 6.03 -5.72
N ARG A 12 -3.33 5.98 -5.94
CA ARG A 12 -2.51 4.82 -5.59
C ARG A 12 -2.53 4.51 -4.09
N THR A 13 -2.46 5.54 -3.24
CA THR A 13 -2.53 5.34 -1.78
C THR A 13 -3.89 4.79 -1.37
N ASP A 14 -4.97 5.32 -1.96
CA ASP A 14 -6.33 4.85 -1.71
C ASP A 14 -6.54 3.39 -2.15
N ASP A 15 -5.98 2.99 -3.29
CA ASP A 15 -6.03 1.60 -3.77
C ASP A 15 -5.38 0.64 -2.76
N VAL A 16 -4.16 0.96 -2.30
CA VAL A 16 -3.43 0.12 -1.33
C VAL A 16 -4.14 0.08 0.02
N VAL A 17 -4.73 1.20 0.46
CA VAL A 17 -5.57 1.26 1.67
C VAL A 17 -6.83 0.42 1.52
N HIS A 18 -7.45 0.40 0.34
CA HIS A 18 -8.62 -0.42 0.05
C HIS A 18 -8.28 -1.91 0.14
N ASP A 19 -7.16 -2.33 -0.45
CA ASP A 19 -6.65 -3.70 -0.35
C ASP A 19 -6.40 -4.12 1.10
N LEU A 20 -5.79 -3.25 1.92
CA LEU A 20 -5.59 -3.51 3.34
C LEU A 20 -6.92 -3.72 4.07
N LYS A 21 -7.91 -2.86 3.81
CA LYS A 21 -9.26 -3.01 4.41
C LYS A 21 -9.90 -4.34 4.02
N ALA A 22 -9.76 -4.76 2.77
CA ALA A 22 -10.27 -6.05 2.32
C ALA A 22 -9.60 -7.23 3.06
N LEU A 23 -8.28 -7.17 3.27
CA LEU A 23 -7.55 -8.19 4.04
C LEU A 23 -7.99 -8.23 5.50
N LEU A 24 -8.14 -7.07 6.15
CA LEU A 24 -8.61 -6.99 7.54
C LEU A 24 -10.03 -7.55 7.67
N TYR A 25 -10.93 -7.21 6.74
CA TYR A 25 -12.28 -7.78 6.72
C TYR A 25 -12.27 -9.31 6.56
N ALA A 26 -11.40 -9.84 5.69
CA ALA A 26 -11.26 -11.29 5.51
C ALA A 26 -10.75 -11.98 6.80
N ILE A 27 -9.84 -11.34 7.54
CA ILE A 27 -9.35 -11.84 8.84
C ILE A 27 -10.51 -11.86 9.86
N ASP A 28 -11.30 -10.79 9.93
CA ASP A 28 -12.45 -10.71 10.83
C ASP A 28 -13.48 -11.82 10.52
N CYS A 29 -13.82 -12.02 9.25
CA CYS A 29 -14.71 -13.11 8.83
C CYS A 29 -14.14 -14.49 9.22
N LEU A 30 -12.85 -14.73 8.99
CA LEU A 30 -12.23 -16.01 9.35
C LEU A 30 -12.16 -16.23 10.85
N HIS A 31 -12.01 -15.18 11.65
CA HIS A 31 -12.04 -15.30 13.10
C HIS A 31 -13.35 -15.95 13.58
N GLU A 32 -14.49 -15.58 12.96
CA GLU A 32 -15.79 -16.18 13.23
C GLU A 32 -15.84 -17.68 12.84
N PHE A 33 -15.16 -18.08 11.76
CA PHE A 33 -15.08 -19.47 11.30
C PHE A 33 -14.07 -20.34 12.06
N THR A 34 -13.03 -19.75 12.65
CA THR A 34 -11.91 -20.46 13.29
C THR A 34 -12.36 -21.20 14.56
N TYR A 35 -13.38 -20.69 15.24
CA TYR A 35 -14.01 -21.37 16.38
C TYR A 35 -14.65 -22.72 16.01
N ALA A 36 -14.95 -22.97 14.73
CA ALA A 36 -15.65 -24.17 14.27
C ALA A 36 -14.76 -25.21 13.55
N ASN A 37 -13.61 -24.82 12.97
CA ASN A 37 -12.96 -25.60 11.89
C ASN A 37 -11.48 -26.00 12.09
N GLY A 38 -10.94 -26.01 13.32
CA GLY A 38 -9.64 -26.64 13.60
C GLY A 38 -8.41 -25.94 12.98
N SER A 39 -7.32 -26.69 12.75
CA SER A 39 -5.97 -26.17 12.45
C SER A 39 -5.85 -25.34 11.17
N ASP A 40 -6.65 -25.66 10.15
CA ASP A 40 -6.49 -25.09 8.81
C ASP A 40 -7.00 -23.64 8.77
N ALA A 41 -8.09 -23.36 9.49
CA ALA A 41 -8.61 -22.00 9.64
C ALA A 41 -7.58 -21.08 10.34
N ARG A 42 -6.87 -21.60 11.34
CA ARG A 42 -5.80 -20.87 12.02
C ARG A 42 -4.63 -20.56 11.08
N GLN A 43 -4.20 -21.53 10.27
CA GLN A 43 -3.12 -21.31 9.30
C GLN A 43 -3.51 -20.27 8.24
N CYS A 44 -4.77 -20.29 7.76
CA CYS A 44 -5.30 -19.25 6.88
C CYS A 44 -5.31 -17.87 7.54
N GLN A 45 -5.73 -17.78 8.80
CA GLN A 45 -5.74 -16.53 9.56
C GLN A 45 -4.32 -15.97 9.75
N GLU A 46 -3.34 -16.81 10.11
CA GLU A 46 -1.93 -16.42 10.23
C GLU A 46 -1.37 -15.92 8.89
N THR A 47 -1.71 -16.59 7.79
CA THR A 47 -1.30 -16.21 6.43
C THR A 47 -1.85 -14.84 6.04
N LEU A 48 -3.15 -14.60 6.24
CA LEU A 48 -3.78 -13.32 5.93
C LEU A 48 -3.27 -12.19 6.82
N THR A 49 -2.99 -12.49 8.10
CA THR A 49 -2.38 -11.51 9.02
C THR A 49 -1.00 -11.07 8.52
N ARG A 50 -0.19 -12.00 7.99
CA ARG A 50 1.10 -11.65 7.38
C ARG A 50 0.92 -10.77 6.14
N MET A 51 -0.01 -11.13 5.25
CA MET A 51 -0.32 -10.33 4.06
C MET A 51 -0.80 -8.92 4.42
N ALA A 52 -1.62 -8.79 5.47
CA ALA A 52 -2.08 -7.48 5.95
C ALA A 52 -0.93 -6.61 6.50
N ARG A 53 0.06 -7.23 7.16
CA ARG A 53 1.26 -6.51 7.61
C ARG A 53 2.12 -6.05 6.45
N GLU A 54 2.39 -6.91 5.49
CA GLU A 54 3.12 -6.54 4.27
C GLU A 54 2.39 -5.41 3.52
N LYS A 55 1.05 -5.47 3.46
CA LYS A 55 0.24 -4.42 2.85
C LYS A 55 0.27 -3.11 3.65
N LEU A 56 0.43 -3.16 4.98
CA LEU A 56 0.61 -1.96 5.79
C LEU A 56 1.91 -1.24 5.44
N ASP A 57 2.99 -1.97 5.22
CA ASP A 57 4.27 -1.41 4.76
C ASP A 57 4.10 -0.71 3.39
N ASP A 58 3.31 -1.31 2.47
CA ASP A 58 2.96 -0.69 1.19
C ASP A 58 2.18 0.63 1.38
N VAL A 59 1.25 0.68 2.34
CA VAL A 59 0.47 1.90 2.66
C VAL A 59 1.40 3.00 3.17
N GLU A 60 2.31 2.67 4.08
CA GLU A 60 3.27 3.63 4.63
C GLU A 60 4.17 4.20 3.53
N ARG A 61 4.67 3.33 2.65
CA ARG A 61 5.48 3.74 1.49
C ARG A 61 4.68 4.61 0.53
N SER A 62 3.42 4.27 0.25
CA SER A 62 2.56 5.04 -0.65
C SER A 62 2.23 6.43 -0.09
N ARG A 63 1.96 6.52 1.22
CA ARG A 63 1.76 7.80 1.91
C ARG A 63 3.00 8.69 1.89
N LEU A 64 4.18 8.10 2.05
CA LEU A 64 5.44 8.85 1.98
C LEU A 64 5.67 9.41 0.57
N MET A 65 5.36 8.63 -0.47
CA MET A 65 5.39 9.09 -1.86
C MET A 65 4.38 10.23 -2.11
N GLU A 66 3.16 10.13 -1.58
CA GLU A 66 2.16 11.20 -1.66
C GLU A 66 2.68 12.49 -0.99
N TRP A 67 3.23 12.39 0.22
CA TRP A 67 3.85 13.51 0.94
C TRP A 67 4.98 14.17 0.14
N VAL A 68 5.88 13.37 -0.43
CA VAL A 68 7.00 13.88 -1.24
C VAL A 68 6.52 14.52 -2.55
N GLY A 69 5.48 13.99 -3.16
CA GLY A 69 4.85 14.59 -4.33
C GLY A 69 4.31 15.99 -4.06
N LEU A 70 3.85 16.25 -2.82
CA LEU A 70 3.41 17.57 -2.36
C LEU A 70 4.55 18.50 -1.91
N GLY A 71 5.81 18.08 -2.04
CA GLY A 71 6.99 18.85 -1.63
C GLY A 71 7.54 18.50 -0.24
N GLY A 72 7.08 17.41 0.36
CA GLY A 72 7.56 16.89 1.64
C GLY A 72 9.01 16.38 1.63
N SER A 73 9.51 16.05 2.84
CA SER A 73 10.85 15.47 3.02
C SER A 73 10.93 14.07 2.37
N PRO A 74 12.01 13.77 1.61
CA PRO A 74 12.20 12.48 0.95
C PRO A 74 12.80 11.39 1.85
N GLU A 75 12.97 11.64 3.15
CA GLU A 75 13.54 10.67 4.08
C GLU A 75 12.78 9.33 4.02
N GLY A 76 13.51 8.24 3.76
CA GLY A 76 12.94 6.89 3.65
C GLY A 76 12.58 6.44 2.22
N LEU A 77 12.75 7.29 1.20
CA LEU A 77 12.59 6.93 -0.21
C LEU A 77 13.92 6.90 -0.96
N THR A 78 13.97 6.09 -2.01
CA THR A 78 15.07 6.11 -2.98
C THR A 78 14.96 7.31 -3.94
N GLU A 79 16.05 7.67 -4.62
CA GLU A 79 16.02 8.77 -5.60
C GLU A 79 15.01 8.53 -6.73
N ALA A 80 14.90 7.29 -7.21
CA ALA A 80 13.93 6.90 -8.24
C ALA A 80 12.49 7.12 -7.78
N GLU A 81 12.20 6.80 -6.51
CA GLU A 81 10.90 7.01 -5.90
C GLU A 81 10.57 8.48 -5.68
N VAL A 82 11.56 9.28 -5.26
CA VAL A 82 11.38 10.73 -5.15
C VAL A 82 11.09 11.35 -6.52
N ALA A 83 11.78 10.89 -7.58
CA ALA A 83 11.53 11.34 -8.94
C ALA A 83 10.12 10.97 -9.39
N GLU A 84 9.71 9.72 -9.22
CA GLU A 84 8.36 9.24 -9.54
C GLU A 84 7.29 10.02 -8.75
N ALA A 85 7.47 10.17 -7.44
CA ALA A 85 6.55 10.89 -6.57
C ALA A 85 6.34 12.34 -7.01
N ARG A 86 7.37 12.99 -7.54
CA ARG A 86 7.34 14.38 -8.02
C ARG A 86 6.85 14.52 -9.46
N GLY A 87 6.41 13.43 -10.09
CA GLY A 87 5.91 13.44 -11.46
C GLY A 87 7.00 13.55 -12.52
N ALA A 88 8.27 13.25 -12.18
CA ALA A 88 9.25 13.04 -13.22
C ALA A 88 8.84 11.78 -13.99
N GLU A 89 8.56 11.93 -15.28
CA GLU A 89 8.39 10.78 -16.17
C GLU A 89 9.61 9.87 -15.98
N ARG A 90 9.40 8.55 -15.93
CA ARG A 90 10.51 7.59 -16.01
C ARG A 90 11.30 7.96 -17.25
N ALA A 91 12.44 8.64 -17.07
CA ALA A 91 13.37 9.00 -18.12
C ALA A 91 14.12 7.72 -18.55
N GLU A 92 13.36 6.72 -19.02
CA GLU A 92 13.85 5.49 -19.62
C GLU A 92 12.74 4.86 -20.46
N LYS A 93 12.31 5.63 -21.47
CA LYS A 93 12.34 5.15 -22.85
C LYS A 93 13.23 6.09 -23.66
N ALA A 94 14.49 6.20 -23.26
CA ALA A 94 15.52 6.86 -24.05
C ALA A 94 16.29 5.78 -24.83
N ALA A 95 16.13 5.84 -26.16
CA ALA A 95 16.89 5.16 -27.22
C ALA A 95 16.65 3.66 -27.45
#